data_AF-A0A966ESR7-F1
#
_entry.id   AF-A0A966ESR7-F1
#
_cell.length_a   1.000
_cell.length_b   1.000
_cell.length_c   1.000
_cell.angle_alpha   90.00
_cell.angle_beta   90.00
_cell.angle_gamma   90.00
#
_symmetry.space_group_name_H-M   'P 1'
#
loop_
_entity.id
_entity.type
_entity.pdbx_description
1 polymer ?
#
loop_
_entity_poly.entity_id
_entity_poly.type
_entity_poly.pdbx_seq_one_letter_code
_entity_poly.pdbx_strand_id
1 'polypeptide(L)'
;MARLRLFASAREAAGTGSDEFPGGTVGEILDQAGERYGGHFVRLLDTCKVWCNGEPVDRDHVVADSDEVAVLPPISGGCSQDQ
;
A
#
# COMPACT_ATOMS: atom_id res chain seq x y z
N MET A 1 9.74 10.70 4.68
CA MET A 1 8.37 10.22 4.60
C MET A 1 8.23 9.56 3.25
N ALA A 2 8.10 8.24 3.24
CA ALA A 2 7.85 7.52 1.99
C ALA A 2 6.38 7.66 1.59
N ARG A 3 6.11 7.57 0.30
CA ARG A 3 4.78 7.81 -0.25
C ARG A 3 4.00 6.50 -0.33
N LEU A 4 2.93 6.37 0.45
CA LEU A 4 2.02 5.23 0.39
C LEU A 4 0.90 5.50 -0.61
N ARG A 5 0.78 4.67 -1.64
CA ARG A 5 -0.31 4.73 -2.63
C ARG A 5 -1.27 3.58 -2.47
N LEU A 6 -2.56 3.92 -2.49
CA LEU A 6 -3.64 3.00 -2.20
C LEU A 6 -4.55 2.90 -3.42
N PHE A 7 -4.90 1.67 -3.77
CA PHE A 7 -5.73 1.38 -4.94
C PHE A 7 -7.00 0.62 -4.56
N ALA A 8 -8.04 0.80 -5.37
CA ALA A 8 -9.34 0.11 -5.24
C ALA A 8 -9.86 0.10 -3.78
N SER A 9 -10.12 -1.09 -3.22
CA SER A 9 -10.63 -1.26 -1.86
C SER A 9 -9.73 -0.69 -0.76
N ALA A 10 -8.41 -0.64 -0.98
CA ALA A 10 -7.48 -0.05 -0.02
C ALA A 10 -7.65 1.48 0.05
N ARG A 11 -7.92 2.13 -1.09
CA ARG A 11 -8.24 3.56 -1.14
C ARG A 11 -9.57 3.87 -0.45
N GLU A 12 -10.59 3.06 -0.69
CA GLU A 12 -11.91 3.21 -0.05
C GLU A 12 -11.80 3.08 1.48
N ALA A 13 -11.02 2.09 1.95
CA ALA A 13 -10.80 1.87 3.38
C ALA A 13 -10.00 3.00 4.04
N ALA A 14 -9.03 3.58 3.34
CA ALA A 14 -8.24 4.69 3.86
C ALA A 14 -8.89 6.07 3.68
N GLY A 15 -9.89 6.18 2.80
CA GLY A 15 -10.50 7.44 2.40
C GLY A 15 -9.60 8.36 1.55
N THR A 16 -8.37 7.92 1.25
CA THR A 16 -7.39 8.66 0.44
C THR A 16 -6.71 7.74 -0.57
N GLY A 17 -6.31 8.30 -1.72
CA GLY A 17 -5.57 7.58 -2.76
C GLY A 17 -4.06 7.55 -2.54
N SER A 18 -3.54 8.46 -1.72
CA SER A 18 -2.13 8.49 -1.35
C SER A 18 -1.95 9.25 -0.04
N ASP A 19 -0.98 8.83 0.76
CA ASP A 19 -0.60 9.49 2.00
C ASP A 19 0.91 9.33 2.23
N GLU A 20 1.45 10.05 3.20
CA GLU A 20 2.90 10.09 3.47
C GLU A 20 3.15 9.66 4.91
N PHE A 21 4.00 8.64 5.08
CA PHE A 21 4.30 8.08 6.39
C PHE A 21 5.80 8.15 6.68
N PRO A 22 6.18 8.55 7.91
CA PRO A 22 7.55 8.40 8.37
C PRO A 22 7.84 6.93 8.69
N GLY A 23 8.83 6.34 8.03
CA GLY A 23 9.26 4.96 8.28
C GLY A 23 10.49 4.63 7.45
N GLY A 24 11.33 3.73 7.94
CA GLY A 24 12.50 3.23 7.22
C GLY A 24 12.21 1.95 6.45
N THR A 25 11.05 1.32 6.69
CA THR A 25 10.65 0.06 6.08
C THR A 25 9.18 0.09 5.66
N VAL A 26 8.84 -0.78 4.71
CA VAL A 26 7.45 -1.00 4.29
C VAL A 26 6.58 -1.40 5.48
N GLY A 27 7.06 -2.28 6.34
CA GLY A 27 6.33 -2.76 7.51
C GLY A 27 5.93 -1.64 8.48
N GLU A 28 6.86 -0.73 8.80
CA GLU A 28 6.58 0.42 9.67
C GLU A 28 5.51 1.34 9.08
N ILE A 29 5.56 1.59 7.76
CA ILE A 29 4.56 2.42 7.08
C ILE A 29 3.19 1.77 7.12
N LEU A 30 3.11 0.46 6.86
CA LEU A 30 1.86 -0.27 6.86
C LEU A 30 1.24 -0.39 8.24
N ASP A 31 2.06 -0.54 9.28
CA ASP A 31 1.62 -0.57 10.68
C ASP A 31 1.00 0.78 11.08
N GLN A 32 1.71 1.89 10.82
CA GLN A 32 1.19 3.24 11.05
C GLN A 32 -0.07 3.54 10.23
N ALA A 33 -0.10 3.12 8.97
CA ALA A 33 -1.28 3.23 8.12
C ALA A 33 -2.46 2.42 8.71
N GLY A 34 -2.19 1.23 9.23
CA GLY A 34 -3.16 0.39 9.93
C GLY A 34 -3.74 1.05 11.18
N GLU A 35 -2.90 1.66 12.01
CA GLU A 35 -3.34 2.41 13.19
C GLU A 35 -4.18 3.65 12.81
N ARG A 36 -3.80 4.33 11.72
CA ARG A 36 -4.48 5.55 11.25
C ARG A 36 -5.81 5.29 10.57
N TYR A 37 -5.88 4.31 9.67
CA TYR A 37 -7.09 3.97 8.90
C TYR A 37 -8.00 2.98 9.64
N GLY A 38 -7.44 2.24 10.61
CA GLY A 38 -8.17 1.30 11.46
C GLY A 38 -8.19 -0.14 10.94
N GLY A 39 -8.82 -1.02 11.72
CA GLY A 39 -8.73 -2.47 11.54
C GLY A 39 -9.28 -3.03 10.22
N HIS A 40 -10.14 -2.28 9.51
CA HIS A 40 -10.60 -2.70 8.18
C HIS A 40 -9.45 -2.67 7.15
N PHE A 41 -8.62 -1.62 7.20
CA PHE A 41 -7.43 -1.51 6.35
C PHE A 41 -6.42 -2.62 6.67
N VAL A 42 -6.17 -2.87 7.96
CA VAL A 42 -5.28 -3.95 8.42
C VAL A 42 -5.71 -5.32 7.89
N ARG A 43 -7.02 -5.61 7.86
CA ARG A 43 -7.54 -6.85 7.25
C ARG A 43 -7.30 -6.93 5.75
N LEU A 44 -7.40 -5.82 5.03
CA LEU A 44 -7.12 -5.80 3.59
C LEU A 44 -5.64 -6.10 3.34
N LEU A 45 -4.74 -5.50 4.13
CA LEU A 45 -3.29 -5.70 4.01
C LEU A 45 -2.86 -7.16 4.01
N ASP A 46 -3.54 -8.03 4.77
CA ASP A 46 -3.27 -9.48 4.83
C ASP A 46 -3.42 -10.17 3.47
N THR A 47 -4.31 -9.64 2.62
CA THR A 47 -4.57 -10.15 1.26
C THR A 47 -3.91 -9.33 0.16
N CYS A 48 -3.48 -8.11 0.47
CA CYS A 48 -2.86 -7.19 -0.48
C CYS A 48 -1.40 -7.57 -0.78
N LYS A 49 -0.94 -7.19 -1.97
CA LYS A 49 0.49 -7.19 -2.32
C LYS A 49 1.05 -5.78 -2.20
N VAL A 50 2.32 -5.71 -1.82
CA VAL A 50 3.04 -4.44 -1.67
C VAL A 50 4.13 -4.34 -2.71
N TRP A 51 4.24 -3.15 -3.31
CA TRP A 51 5.19 -2.86 -4.36
C TRP A 51 5.94 -1.59 -4.00
N CYS A 52 7.25 -1.56 -4.18
CA CYS A 52 8.09 -0.38 -3.99
C CYS A 52 8.68 -0.01 -5.35
N ASN A 53 8.44 1.22 -5.82
CA ASN A 53 8.91 1.72 -7.13
C ASN A 53 8.61 0.79 -8.33
N GLY A 54 7.51 0.03 -8.26
CA GLY A 54 7.15 -0.91 -9.33
C GLY A 54 7.76 -2.31 -9.22
N GLU A 55 8.44 -2.61 -8.11
CA GLU A 55 8.91 -3.96 -7.79
C GLU A 55 8.16 -4.55 -6.59
N PRO A 56 7.76 -5.84 -6.62
CA PRO A 56 7.12 -6.48 -5.48
C PRO A 56 8.12 -6.62 -4.34
N VAL A 57 7.74 -6.16 -3.15
CA VAL A 57 8.60 -6.17 -1.97
C VAL A 57 7.89 -6.71 -0.75
N ASP A 58 8.66 -7.28 0.17
CA ASP A 58 8.18 -7.71 1.47
C ASP A 58 8.15 -6.54 2.47
N ARG A 59 7.47 -6.75 3.59
CA ARG A 59 7.41 -5.80 4.71
C ARG A 59 8.78 -5.41 5.29
N ASP A 60 9.77 -6.28 5.17
CA ASP A 60 11.14 -6.06 5.68
C ASP A 60 11.97 -5.17 4.73
N HIS A 61 11.42 -4.84 3.55
CA HIS A 61 12.11 -4.00 2.59
C HIS A 61 12.30 -2.58 3.12
N VAL A 62 13.54 -2.12 3.06
CA VAL A 62 13.93 -0.76 3.45
C VAL A 62 13.46 0.21 2.37
N VAL A 63 12.84 1.30 2.79
CA VAL A 63 12.33 2.35 1.91
C VAL A 63 12.94 3.69 2.29
N ALA A 64 13.34 4.45 1.30
CA ALA A 64 13.80 5.82 1.42
C ALA A 64 12.62 6.79 1.31
N ASP A 65 12.88 8.05 1.69
CA ASP A 65 11.94 9.16 1.54
C ASP A 65 11.46 9.36 0.08
N SER A 66 12.32 9.04 -0.88
CA SER A 66 12.02 9.16 -2.31
C SER A 66 11.26 7.96 -2.89
N ASP A 67 11.08 6.89 -2.10
CA ASP A 67 10.45 5.66 -2.56
C ASP A 67 8.92 5.73 -2.48
N GLU A 68 8.29 5.11 -3.47
CA GLU A 68 6.84 4.99 -3.56
C GLU A 68 6.40 3.56 -3.24
N VAL A 69 5.64 3.40 -2.16
CA VAL A 69 5.07 2.13 -1.71
C VAL A 69 3.62 2.04 -2.15
N ALA A 70 3.30 1.14 -3.07
CA ALA A 70 1.95 0.89 -3.55
C ALA A 70 1.36 -0.37 -2.89
N VAL A 71 0.15 -0.23 -2.36
CA VAL A 71 -0.65 -1.35 -1.84
C VAL A 71 -1.69 -1.73 -2.89
N LEU A 72 -1.52 -2.91 -3.45
CA LEU A 72 -2.41 -3.48 -4.45
C LEU A 72 -3.22 -4.63 -3.84
N PRO A 73 -4.52 -4.43 -3.54
CA PRO A 73 -5.40 -5.55 -3.22
C PRO A 73 -5.46 -6.56 -4.37
N PRO A 74 -5.85 -7.83 -4.09
CA PRO A 74 -5.96 -8.84 -5.13
C PRO A 74 -6.91 -8.32 -6.21
N ILE A 75 -6.34 -8.10 -7.40
CA ILE A 75 -7.06 -7.59 -8.55
C ILE A 75 -8.13 -8.61 -8.97
N SER A 76 -9.40 -8.32 -8.69
CA SER A 76 -10.49 -8.81 -9.53
C SER A 76 -10.24 -8.21 -10.92
N GLY A 77 -9.75 -9.04 -11.84
CA GLY A 77 -9.16 -8.61 -13.11
C GLY A 77 -9.87 -7.43 -13.77
N GLY A 78 -9.10 -6.35 -13.98
CA GLY A 78 -9.46 -5.33 -14.96
C GLY A 78 -9.35 -5.96 -16.34
N CYS A 79 -10.45 -6.54 -16.81
CA CYS A 79 -10.61 -6.95 -18.19
C CYS A 79 -10.65 -5.69 -19.06
N SER A 80 -9.49 -5.18 -19.47
CA SER A 80 -9.32 -4.27 -20.61
C SER A 80 -7.87 -4.33 -21.11
N GLN A 81 -7.37 -5.54 -21.38
CA GLN A 81 -6.69 -5.73 -22.66
C GLN A 81 -7.74 -6.28 -23.61
N ASP A 82 -8.47 -5.38 -24.24
CA ASP A 82 -9.04 -5.65 -25.55
C ASP A 82 -8.70 -4.44 -26.42
N GLN A 83 -7.72 -4.68 -27.31
CA GLN A 83 -7.49 -4.05 -28.61
C GLN A 83 -6.99 -2.60 -28.67
#